data_AF-A0A151SBU7-F1
#
_entry.id   AF-A0A151SBU7-F1
#
_cell.length_a   1.000
_cell.length_b   1.000
_cell.length_c   1.000
_cell.angle_alpha   90.00
_cell.angle_beta   90.00
_cell.angle_gamma   90.00
#
_symmetry.space_group_name_H-M   'P 1'
#
loop_
_entity.id
_entity.type
_entity.pdbx_description
1 polymer ?
#
loop_
_entity_poly.entity_id
_entity_poly.type
_entity_poly.pdbx_seq_one_letter_code
_entity_poly.pdbx_strand_id
1 'polypeptide(L)'
;MSKQHFKVCFCFRRMFRLNVAEPPEEINTIFGKYSENGVMSMHDLCDFLVEFQGEEEEGDATKKHAQTIFDNLKHLNIFQRKGLHVDAFFRYLLSDINGPLDEVHHDMTYPLAHYFLYTGHNSYLTGNQVSSASSTSAIIKALKKGVRVIELDLWPNSRGDDVLVHHGGTLTSSVKLKACLNAIKDYAFVASPYPVIITFEDHITRSLQDKVAKMLDDIFGDMLFRPEYSQLMSEFPSPEELKGKILISTKPPESREMTPEEEAQRLEDNNKDDSDDQDSDDDTLEYRNLISIRAGKPKGKLKHWLIDHEQVRRLSLSEQELEDIAKNYGTQIVRFTQRNLLRIYPKGTRLNSSNYDPMIGWMHGAQMVAFNMQGRGHFLSVMEGMFRANGGCGYVKKPDILLNVGPNNEVFDPRASRTIQKTLQVLVYMGDGWRFDFRHTHFDFYSPPDFQVQVSIHGVPADKGSKHTRTIEDDWIPVWNEAFIFPLTVPELALLYIKVVERDYSGNHDFGGQTCLPVSQLRPGIRAVRLRNRKGELYKSVRLLVQFDFLHN
;
A
#
# COMPACT_ATOMS: atom_id res chain seq x y z
N MET A 1 -27.91 -22.19 23.82
CA MET A 1 -26.56 -22.35 23.23
C MET A 1 -26.60 -23.43 22.17
N SER A 2 -26.02 -23.17 21.00
CA SER A 2 -25.93 -24.14 19.90
C SER A 2 -24.83 -25.18 20.17
N LYS A 3 -24.96 -26.39 19.62
CA LYS A 3 -23.96 -27.48 19.74
C LYS A 3 -23.40 -27.80 18.37
N GLN A 4 -22.08 -27.97 18.27
CA GLN A 4 -21.41 -28.52 17.10
C GLN A 4 -21.08 -29.99 17.33
N HIS A 5 -21.27 -30.80 16.29
CA HIS A 5 -21.01 -32.22 16.31
C HIS A 5 -19.97 -32.56 15.26
N PHE A 6 -18.87 -33.18 15.70
CA PHE A 6 -17.79 -33.63 14.84
C PHE A 6 -17.79 -35.15 14.77
N LYS A 7 -17.74 -35.69 13.55
CA LYS A 7 -17.78 -37.14 13.32
C LYS A 7 -16.36 -37.69 13.33
N VAL A 8 -16.00 -38.41 14.39
CA VAL A 8 -14.65 -39.00 14.53
C VAL A 8 -14.56 -40.34 13.80
N CYS A 9 -15.61 -41.16 13.88
CA CYS A 9 -15.75 -42.36 13.05
C CYS A 9 -17.24 -42.74 12.90
N PHE A 10 -17.54 -43.93 12.36
CA PHE A 10 -18.91 -44.30 11.96
C PHE A 10 -19.93 -44.24 13.12
N CYS A 11 -19.49 -44.49 14.35
CA CYS A 11 -20.34 -44.57 15.54
C CYS A 11 -20.08 -43.50 16.61
N PHE A 12 -19.00 -42.72 16.50
CA PHE A 12 -18.58 -41.79 17.56
C PHE A 12 -18.63 -40.33 17.09
N ARG A 13 -19.27 -39.49 17.90
CA ARG A 13 -19.38 -38.04 17.68
C ARG A 13 -18.84 -37.29 18.90
N ARG A 14 -17.94 -36.34 18.67
CA ARG A 14 -17.57 -35.34 19.68
C ARG A 14 -18.57 -34.19 19.62
N MET A 15 -18.91 -33.62 20.77
CA MET A 15 -19.83 -32.50 20.90
C MET A 15 -19.11 -31.34 21.57
N PHE A 16 -19.16 -30.17 20.95
CA PHE A 16 -18.63 -28.93 21.49
C PHE A 16 -19.73 -27.88 21.62
N ARG A 17 -19.64 -27.04 22.64
CA ARG A 17 -20.55 -25.91 22.82
C ARG A 17 -20.07 -24.76 21.95
N LEU A 18 -20.97 -24.20 21.15
CA LEU A 18 -20.72 -22.92 20.50
C LEU A 18 -21.03 -21.82 21.50
N ASN A 19 -19.98 -21.19 22.00
CA ASN A 19 -20.08 -20.01 22.84
C ASN A 19 -20.52 -18.81 22.00
N VAL A 20 -21.12 -17.82 22.68
CA VAL A 20 -21.32 -16.49 22.13
C VAL A 20 -20.13 -15.66 22.60
N ALA A 21 -19.67 -14.70 21.78
CA ALA A 21 -18.61 -13.81 22.21
C ALA A 21 -19.11 -12.98 23.40
N GLU A 22 -18.40 -13.09 24.52
CA GLU A 22 -18.63 -12.34 25.74
C GLU A 22 -17.44 -11.40 25.98
N PRO A 23 -17.65 -10.24 26.62
CA PRO A 23 -16.56 -9.31 26.93
C PRO A 23 -15.54 -9.97 27.87
N PRO A 24 -14.23 -9.96 27.53
CA PRO A 24 -13.17 -10.35 28.46
C PRO A 24 -13.23 -9.56 29.78
N GLU A 25 -12.68 -10.13 30.86
CA GLU A 25 -12.72 -9.52 32.20
C GLU A 25 -12.10 -8.13 32.24
N GLU A 26 -11.03 -7.91 31.47
CA GLU A 26 -10.39 -6.61 31.31
C GLU A 26 -11.32 -5.58 30.66
N ILE A 27 -12.13 -6.00 29.68
CA ILE A 27 -13.13 -5.12 29.04
C ILE A 27 -14.23 -4.76 30.02
N ASN A 28 -14.68 -5.71 30.85
CA ASN A 28 -15.64 -5.43 31.92
C ASN A 28 -15.07 -4.43 32.94
N THR A 29 -13.79 -4.57 33.27
CA THR A 29 -13.08 -3.65 34.18
C THR A 29 -12.99 -2.25 33.58
N ILE A 30 -12.65 -2.12 32.30
CA ILE A 30 -12.60 -0.84 31.59
C ILE A 30 -13.98 -0.21 31.54
N PHE A 31 -15.01 -0.95 31.13
CA PHE A 31 -16.39 -0.47 31.12
C PHE A 31 -16.82 0.04 32.51
N GLY A 32 -16.49 -0.70 33.58
CA GLY A 32 -16.79 -0.31 34.96
C GLY A 32 -16.13 1.00 35.41
N LYS A 33 -14.99 1.40 34.81
CA LYS A 33 -14.33 2.69 35.11
C LYS A 33 -15.05 3.89 34.49
N TYR A 34 -15.67 3.69 33.34
CA TYR A 34 -16.37 4.72 32.56
C TYR A 34 -17.88 4.49 32.56
N SER A 35 -18.43 3.97 33.67
CA SER A 35 -19.87 3.78 33.80
C SER A 35 -20.32 3.96 35.25
N GLU A 36 -21.54 4.46 35.41
CA GLU A 36 -22.19 4.57 36.71
C GLU A 36 -23.34 3.56 36.81
N ASN A 37 -23.35 2.76 37.87
CA ASN A 37 -24.37 1.73 38.10
C ASN A 37 -24.59 0.78 36.90
N GLY A 38 -23.52 0.46 36.17
CA GLY A 38 -23.55 -0.44 35.01
C GLY A 38 -24.12 0.17 33.72
N VAL A 39 -24.17 1.51 33.65
CA VAL A 39 -24.62 2.27 32.48
C VAL A 39 -23.58 3.34 32.14
N MET A 40 -23.10 3.33 30.90
CA MET A 40 -22.20 4.34 30.33
C MET A 40 -23.03 5.40 29.60
N SER A 41 -23.00 6.63 30.10
CA SER A 41 -23.68 7.77 29.50
C SER A 41 -22.97 8.25 28.23
N MET A 42 -23.55 9.22 27.51
CA MET A 42 -22.86 9.84 26.38
C MET A 42 -21.60 10.58 26.82
N HIS A 43 -21.64 11.20 28.01
CA HIS A 43 -20.49 11.89 28.59
C HIS A 43 -19.39 10.88 28.90
N ASP A 44 -19.71 9.80 29.62
CA ASP A 44 -18.75 8.77 30.00
C ASP A 44 -18.14 8.08 28.76
N LEU A 45 -18.91 7.93 27.67
CA LEU A 45 -18.38 7.44 26.40
C LEU A 45 -17.38 8.43 25.79
N CYS A 46 -17.66 9.74 25.82
CA CYS A 46 -16.70 10.75 25.39
C CYS A 46 -15.42 10.67 26.25
N ASP A 47 -15.55 10.55 27.57
CA ASP A 47 -14.41 10.40 28.47
C ASP A 47 -13.59 9.15 28.11
N PHE A 48 -14.24 8.00 27.88
CA PHE A 48 -13.58 6.80 27.39
C PHE A 48 -12.87 7.00 26.04
N LEU A 49 -13.51 7.69 25.10
CA LEU A 49 -12.95 7.95 23.78
C LEU A 49 -11.69 8.83 23.90
N VAL A 50 -11.69 9.83 24.76
CA VAL A 50 -10.54 10.72 24.96
C VAL A 50 -9.45 10.03 25.78
N GLU A 51 -9.78 9.59 26.99
CA GLU A 51 -8.80 9.11 27.97
C GLU A 51 -8.24 7.73 27.63
N PHE A 52 -9.04 6.84 27.02
CA PHE A 52 -8.62 5.46 26.73
C PHE A 52 -8.36 5.20 25.24
N GLN A 53 -9.20 5.74 24.35
CA GLN A 53 -9.01 5.56 22.90
C GLN A 53 -8.06 6.60 22.28
N GLY A 54 -7.67 7.63 23.04
CA GLY A 54 -6.78 8.70 22.60
C GLY A 54 -7.37 9.56 21.47
N GLU A 55 -8.69 9.71 21.44
CA GLU A 55 -9.37 10.66 20.56
C GLU A 55 -9.18 12.10 21.08
N GLU A 56 -9.38 13.11 20.23
CA GLU A 56 -9.15 14.51 20.60
C GLU A 56 -10.18 15.02 21.63
N GLU A 57 -9.69 15.69 22.69
CA GLU A 57 -10.49 16.12 23.87
C GLU A 57 -11.60 17.12 23.54
N GLU A 58 -11.32 18.13 22.70
CA GLU A 58 -12.27 19.21 22.39
C GLU A 58 -12.84 19.13 20.95
N GLY A 59 -12.62 18.02 20.26
CA GLY A 59 -13.01 17.88 18.86
C GLY A 59 -14.52 17.65 18.66
N ASP A 60 -15.15 18.45 17.77
CA ASP A 60 -16.49 18.15 17.24
C ASP A 60 -16.56 16.73 16.64
N ALA A 61 -15.42 16.22 16.15
CA ALA A 61 -15.26 14.85 15.66
C ALA A 61 -15.53 13.80 16.74
N THR A 62 -14.99 13.96 17.96
CA THR A 62 -15.16 13.02 19.08
C THR A 62 -16.61 12.94 19.51
N LYS A 63 -17.29 14.09 19.66
CA LYS A 63 -18.73 14.14 19.96
C LYS A 63 -19.58 13.50 18.87
N LYS A 64 -19.25 13.78 17.60
CA LYS A 64 -19.93 13.16 16.45
C LYS A 64 -19.70 11.65 16.39
N HIS A 65 -18.50 11.18 16.76
CA HIS A 65 -18.17 9.76 16.84
C HIS A 65 -18.98 9.08 17.96
N ALA A 66 -19.01 9.66 19.16
CA ALA A 66 -19.82 9.17 20.27
C ALA A 66 -21.31 9.09 19.89
N GLN A 67 -21.84 10.13 19.24
CA GLN A 67 -23.22 10.16 18.75
C GLN A 67 -23.49 9.05 17.73
N THR A 68 -22.56 8.84 16.78
CA THR A 68 -22.64 7.78 15.77
C THR A 68 -22.66 6.39 16.42
N ILE A 69 -21.86 6.16 17.46
CA ILE A 69 -21.84 4.91 18.23
C ILE A 69 -23.23 4.67 18.85
N PHE A 70 -23.79 5.68 19.52
CA PHE A 70 -25.12 5.58 20.12
C PHE A 70 -26.20 5.30 19.07
N ASP A 71 -26.20 6.01 17.95
CA ASP A 71 -27.21 5.87 16.89
C ASP A 71 -27.19 4.48 16.26
N ASN A 72 -26.00 3.94 15.99
CA ASN A 72 -25.85 2.58 15.44
C ASN A 72 -26.37 1.50 16.39
N LEU A 73 -26.37 1.75 17.70
CA LEU A 73 -26.81 0.79 18.71
C LEU A 73 -28.30 0.94 19.09
N LYS A 74 -28.94 2.08 18.78
CA LYS A 74 -30.36 2.36 19.11
C LYS A 74 -31.34 1.35 18.53
N HIS A 75 -31.05 0.79 17.36
CA HIS A 75 -31.95 -0.15 16.66
C HIS A 75 -32.07 -1.53 17.31
N LEU A 76 -31.25 -1.85 18.32
CA LEU A 76 -31.13 -3.22 18.83
C LEU A 76 -32.11 -3.59 19.96
N ASN A 77 -33.15 -2.80 20.27
CA ASN A 77 -34.11 -3.04 21.37
C ASN A 77 -33.48 -3.25 22.78
N ILE A 78 -32.18 -2.98 22.92
CA ILE A 78 -31.39 -3.10 24.18
C ILE A 78 -31.28 -1.74 24.90
N PHE A 79 -31.86 -0.70 24.31
CA PHE A 79 -31.90 0.65 24.89
C PHE A 79 -33.03 0.78 25.93
N GLN A 80 -32.70 0.62 27.21
CA GLN A 80 -33.51 1.20 28.28
C GLN A 80 -33.14 2.68 28.45
N ARG A 81 -33.54 3.57 27.52
CA ARG A 81 -33.62 5.06 27.67
C ARG A 81 -32.47 5.85 28.39
N LYS A 82 -31.34 5.26 28.82
CA LYS A 82 -30.40 5.88 29.79
C LYS A 82 -28.90 5.71 29.52
N GLY A 83 -28.45 4.93 28.54
CA GLY A 83 -27.02 4.79 28.20
C GLY A 83 -26.65 3.42 27.61
N LEU A 84 -25.35 3.15 27.44
CA LEU A 84 -24.80 1.88 26.96
C LEU A 84 -24.55 0.93 28.13
N HIS A 85 -25.01 -0.31 28.02
CA HIS A 85 -24.58 -1.41 28.88
C HIS A 85 -23.35 -2.10 28.30
N VAL A 86 -22.69 -2.94 29.11
CA VAL A 86 -21.43 -3.60 28.74
C VAL A 86 -21.50 -4.39 27.43
N ASP A 87 -22.61 -5.09 27.17
CA ASP A 87 -22.80 -5.82 25.90
C ASP A 87 -22.88 -4.90 24.68
N ALA A 88 -23.48 -3.72 24.83
CA ALA A 88 -23.59 -2.73 23.76
C ALA A 88 -22.23 -2.07 23.51
N PHE A 89 -21.50 -1.75 24.58
CA PHE A 89 -20.14 -1.24 24.51
C PHE A 89 -19.19 -2.25 23.84
N PHE A 90 -19.24 -3.53 24.23
CA PHE A 90 -18.43 -4.58 23.63
C PHE A 90 -18.74 -4.79 22.13
N ARG A 91 -20.00 -4.70 21.73
CA ARG A 91 -20.38 -4.72 20.30
C ARG A 91 -19.82 -3.52 19.54
N TYR A 92 -19.82 -2.34 20.13
CA TYR A 92 -19.14 -1.18 19.56
C TYR A 92 -17.64 -1.46 19.39
N LEU A 93 -16.97 -1.99 20.41
CA LEU A 93 -15.53 -2.26 20.36
C LEU A 93 -15.16 -3.22 19.23
N LEU A 94 -16.04 -4.18 18.90
CA LEU A 94 -15.88 -5.12 17.79
C LEU A 94 -16.39 -4.59 16.44
N SER A 95 -16.99 -3.41 16.37
CA SER A 95 -17.61 -2.87 15.15
C SER A 95 -16.60 -2.25 14.18
N ASP A 96 -17.00 -2.10 12.92
CA ASP A 96 -16.15 -1.54 11.87
C ASP A 96 -15.86 -0.03 12.05
N ILE A 97 -16.69 0.69 12.83
CA ILE A 97 -16.44 2.10 13.18
C ILE A 97 -15.31 2.26 14.21
N ASN A 98 -14.93 1.18 14.90
CA ASN A 98 -13.79 1.14 15.81
C ASN A 98 -12.51 0.57 15.15
N GLY A 99 -12.30 0.92 13.87
CA GLY A 99 -11.15 0.46 13.10
C GLY A 99 -9.81 1.06 13.56
N PRO A 100 -8.67 0.42 13.22
CA PRO A 100 -7.35 0.80 13.74
C PRO A 100 -6.64 1.92 12.98
N LEU A 101 -7.19 2.40 11.86
CA LEU A 101 -6.58 3.40 10.97
C LEU A 101 -7.58 4.52 10.69
N ASP A 102 -7.05 5.71 10.43
CA ASP A 102 -7.82 6.91 10.06
C ASP A 102 -8.06 7.04 8.54
N GLU A 103 -8.86 8.03 8.17
CA GLU A 103 -9.10 8.43 6.78
C GLU A 103 -7.89 9.18 6.17
N VAL A 104 -8.04 9.77 4.98
CA VAL A 104 -6.99 10.56 4.32
C VAL A 104 -6.74 11.83 5.14
N HIS A 105 -5.50 12.06 5.56
CA HIS A 105 -5.15 13.18 6.45
C HIS A 105 -3.75 13.77 6.22
N HIS A 106 -2.89 13.11 5.44
CA HIS A 106 -1.59 13.69 5.10
C HIS A 106 -1.77 14.95 4.25
N ASP A 107 -0.87 15.92 4.43
CA ASP A 107 -0.76 17.04 3.50
C ASP A 107 -0.36 16.51 2.11
N MET A 108 -1.17 16.81 1.09
CA MET A 108 -1.04 16.33 -0.29
C MET A 108 -0.48 17.40 -1.23
N THR A 109 -0.03 18.54 -0.69
CA THR A 109 0.48 19.69 -1.45
C THR A 109 2.00 19.69 -1.64
N TYR A 110 2.72 18.70 -1.10
CA TYR A 110 4.15 18.54 -1.34
C TYR A 110 4.41 17.89 -2.71
N PRO A 111 5.64 18.00 -3.25
CA PRO A 111 6.03 17.36 -4.52
C PRO A 111 5.80 15.85 -4.54
N LEU A 112 5.50 15.26 -5.70
CA LEU A 112 5.36 13.80 -5.84
C LEU A 112 6.54 13.00 -5.26
N ALA A 113 7.77 13.53 -5.34
CA ALA A 113 8.96 12.88 -4.78
C ALA A 113 8.89 12.70 -3.25
N HIS A 114 8.03 13.43 -2.55
CA HIS A 114 7.85 13.37 -1.11
C HIS A 114 6.87 12.28 -0.67
N TYR A 115 6.33 11.48 -1.58
CA TYR A 115 5.38 10.41 -1.28
C TYR A 115 5.92 9.06 -1.73
N PHE A 116 5.65 8.02 -0.97
CA PHE A 116 5.64 6.65 -1.46
C PHE A 116 4.40 6.44 -2.33
N LEU A 117 4.58 5.77 -3.46
CA LEU A 117 3.56 5.58 -4.49
C LEU A 117 3.23 4.10 -4.65
N TYR A 118 1.95 3.75 -4.60
CA TYR A 118 1.51 2.37 -4.75
C TYR A 118 1.77 1.90 -6.19
N THR A 119 2.79 1.06 -6.37
CA THR A 119 3.37 0.77 -7.69
C THR A 119 3.22 -0.70 -8.09
N GLY A 120 2.62 -0.95 -9.26
CA GLY A 120 2.57 -2.26 -9.90
C GLY A 120 3.74 -2.51 -10.84
N HIS A 121 4.20 -3.76 -10.92
CA HIS A 121 5.17 -4.26 -11.91
C HIS A 121 4.46 -5.17 -12.92
N ASN A 122 4.74 -5.01 -14.21
CA ASN A 122 4.11 -5.74 -15.32
C ASN A 122 2.60 -5.89 -15.10
N SER A 123 1.92 -4.73 -14.93
CA SER A 123 0.56 -4.64 -14.36
C SER A 123 -0.52 -5.32 -15.21
N TYR A 124 -0.17 -5.69 -16.44
CA TYR A 124 -1.00 -6.42 -17.38
C TYR A 124 -0.99 -7.95 -17.16
N LEU A 125 -0.03 -8.52 -16.44
CA LEU A 125 0.09 -9.97 -16.24
C LEU A 125 -0.93 -10.51 -15.21
N THR A 126 -1.52 -11.67 -15.51
CA THR A 126 -2.43 -12.37 -14.58
C THR A 126 -1.76 -13.47 -13.78
N GLY A 127 -0.49 -13.79 -14.06
CA GLY A 127 0.26 -14.83 -13.34
C GLY A 127 1.79 -14.68 -13.44
N ASN A 128 2.46 -15.77 -13.79
CA ASN A 128 3.92 -15.87 -13.91
C ASN A 128 4.48 -15.00 -15.07
N GLN A 129 5.78 -14.72 -15.03
CA GLN A 129 6.46 -13.85 -16.01
C GLN A 129 6.73 -14.51 -17.37
N VAL A 130 6.51 -15.82 -17.52
CA VAL A 130 6.99 -16.58 -18.69
C VAL A 130 5.87 -16.96 -19.65
N SER A 131 4.70 -17.37 -19.15
CA SER A 131 3.64 -17.99 -19.96
C SER A 131 2.23 -17.62 -19.54
N SER A 132 2.07 -16.72 -18.55
CA SER A 132 0.74 -16.31 -18.11
C SER A 132 0.06 -15.38 -19.12
N ALA A 133 -1.25 -15.20 -18.95
CA ALA A 133 -2.01 -14.29 -19.80
C ALA A 133 -1.72 -12.82 -19.43
N SER A 134 -1.78 -11.96 -20.44
CA SER A 134 -1.89 -10.51 -20.29
C SER A 134 -3.34 -10.08 -20.46
N SER A 135 -3.85 -9.24 -19.56
CA SER A 135 -5.26 -8.85 -19.52
C SER A 135 -5.46 -7.48 -18.89
N THR A 136 -6.41 -6.71 -19.44
CA THR A 136 -6.92 -5.48 -18.81
C THR A 136 -7.52 -5.74 -17.43
N SER A 137 -8.01 -6.97 -17.15
CA SER A 137 -8.56 -7.31 -15.83
C SER A 137 -7.52 -7.25 -14.71
N ALA A 138 -6.23 -7.47 -15.00
CA ALA A 138 -5.15 -7.32 -14.03
C ALA A 138 -4.97 -5.83 -13.66
N ILE A 139 -4.95 -4.96 -14.67
CA ILE A 139 -4.88 -3.50 -14.51
C ILE A 139 -6.08 -2.97 -13.71
N ILE A 140 -7.30 -3.39 -14.06
CA ILE A 140 -8.52 -2.98 -13.35
C ILE A 140 -8.47 -3.40 -11.88
N LYS A 141 -8.01 -4.62 -11.59
CA LYS A 141 -7.86 -5.11 -10.21
C LYS A 141 -6.82 -4.29 -9.44
N ALA A 142 -5.70 -3.93 -10.06
CA ALA A 142 -4.68 -3.09 -9.46
C ALA A 142 -5.22 -1.70 -9.12
N LEU A 143 -5.89 -1.03 -10.07
CA LEU A 143 -6.48 0.30 -9.86
C LEU A 143 -7.55 0.30 -8.77
N LYS A 144 -8.43 -0.72 -8.73
CA LYS A 144 -9.45 -0.88 -7.67
C LYS A 144 -8.85 -1.15 -6.28
N LYS A 145 -7.62 -1.68 -6.22
CA LYS A 145 -6.86 -1.83 -4.97
C LYS A 145 -6.17 -0.53 -4.52
N GLY A 146 -6.20 0.53 -5.34
CA GLY A 146 -5.53 1.80 -5.05
C GLY A 146 -4.13 1.95 -5.65
N VAL A 147 -3.66 1.00 -6.49
CA VAL A 147 -2.39 1.15 -7.22
C VAL A 147 -2.42 2.42 -8.08
N ARG A 148 -1.38 3.25 -7.99
CA ARG A 148 -1.26 4.55 -8.67
C ARG A 148 -0.25 4.55 -9.81
N VAL A 149 0.66 3.57 -9.86
CA VAL A 149 1.60 3.41 -10.97
C VAL A 149 1.34 2.10 -11.70
N ILE A 150 1.03 2.20 -12.99
CA ILE A 150 0.72 1.07 -13.87
C ILE A 150 1.82 0.94 -14.93
N GLU A 151 2.42 -0.24 -15.02
CA GLU A 151 3.44 -0.54 -16.03
C GLU A 151 2.84 -1.25 -17.25
N LEU A 152 3.22 -0.78 -18.45
CA LEU A 152 2.84 -1.33 -19.74
C LEU A 152 4.08 -1.44 -20.64
N ASP A 153 4.39 -2.66 -21.08
CA ASP A 153 5.52 -2.93 -21.97
C ASP A 153 5.03 -2.90 -23.41
N LEU A 154 5.47 -1.91 -24.17
CA LEU A 154 4.94 -1.62 -25.50
C LEU A 154 5.78 -2.34 -26.56
N TRP A 155 5.11 -3.14 -27.38
CA TRP A 155 5.74 -3.88 -28.48
C TRP A 155 4.91 -3.74 -29.76
N PRO A 156 5.55 -3.68 -30.95
CA PRO A 156 4.84 -3.76 -32.21
C PRO A 156 4.09 -5.09 -32.35
N ASN A 157 2.93 -5.07 -33.00
CA ASN A 157 2.30 -6.29 -33.48
C ASN A 157 3.13 -6.90 -34.64
N SER A 158 2.75 -8.10 -35.10
CA SER A 158 3.47 -8.78 -36.19
C SER A 158 3.48 -8.04 -37.53
N ARG A 159 2.56 -7.08 -37.74
CA ARG A 159 2.49 -6.25 -38.94
C ARG A 159 3.27 -4.93 -38.82
N GLY A 160 3.72 -4.57 -37.62
CA GLY A 160 4.37 -3.29 -37.34
C GLY A 160 3.42 -2.08 -37.38
N ASP A 161 2.10 -2.29 -37.46
CA ASP A 161 1.10 -1.22 -37.66
C ASP A 161 0.25 -0.93 -36.42
N ASP A 162 0.42 -1.69 -35.33
CA ASP A 162 -0.31 -1.52 -34.07
C ASP A 162 0.52 -1.91 -32.84
N VAL A 163 0.11 -1.48 -31.65
CA VAL A 163 0.85 -1.69 -30.40
C VAL A 163 0.15 -2.70 -29.48
N LEU A 164 0.93 -3.68 -29.04
CA LEU A 164 0.56 -4.70 -28.08
C LEU A 164 1.29 -4.48 -26.75
N VAL A 165 0.67 -4.94 -25.67
CA VAL A 165 1.25 -4.99 -24.33
C VAL A 165 1.47 -6.45 -23.95
N HIS A 166 2.73 -6.81 -23.69
CA HIS A 166 3.14 -8.13 -23.22
C HIS A 166 4.59 -8.13 -22.74
N HIS A 167 5.01 -9.19 -22.05
CA HIS A 167 6.39 -9.33 -21.60
C HIS A 167 7.26 -9.89 -22.73
N GLY A 168 8.11 -9.03 -23.30
CA GLY A 168 8.93 -9.37 -24.46
C GLY A 168 9.88 -10.54 -24.22
N GLY A 169 10.16 -11.33 -25.26
CA GLY A 169 11.05 -12.50 -25.16
C GLY A 169 10.48 -13.66 -24.35
N THR A 170 9.16 -13.68 -24.10
CA THR A 170 8.48 -14.74 -23.34
C THR A 170 7.28 -15.33 -24.11
N LEU A 171 6.61 -16.33 -23.50
CA LEU A 171 5.38 -16.96 -24.00
C LEU A 171 4.12 -16.33 -23.40
N THR A 172 4.22 -15.17 -22.75
CA THR A 172 3.04 -14.49 -22.22
C THR A 172 2.12 -14.06 -23.36
N SER A 173 0.80 -14.13 -23.14
CA SER A 173 -0.14 -13.63 -24.16
C SER A 173 -0.03 -12.11 -24.27
N SER A 174 -0.57 -11.53 -25.33
CA SER A 174 -0.61 -10.08 -25.51
C SER A 174 -2.01 -9.51 -25.40
N VAL A 175 -2.08 -8.22 -25.11
CA VAL A 175 -3.33 -7.43 -25.10
C VAL A 175 -3.10 -6.11 -25.83
N LYS A 176 -4.12 -5.60 -26.54
CA LYS A 176 -3.98 -4.34 -27.30
C LYS A 176 -3.76 -3.16 -26.34
N LEU A 177 -2.82 -2.26 -26.67
CA LEU A 177 -2.58 -1.05 -25.87
C LEU A 177 -3.85 -0.22 -25.68
N LYS A 178 -4.63 0.00 -26.75
CA LYS A 178 -5.90 0.72 -26.69
C LYS A 178 -6.87 0.17 -25.64
N ALA A 179 -6.90 -1.16 -25.46
CA ALA A 179 -7.75 -1.78 -24.44
C ALA A 179 -7.23 -1.50 -23.02
N CYS A 180 -5.91 -1.52 -22.81
CA CYS A 180 -5.29 -1.15 -21.55
C CYS A 180 -5.54 0.32 -21.19
N LEU A 181 -5.37 1.24 -22.14
CA LEU A 181 -5.58 2.67 -21.92
C LEU A 181 -7.04 2.99 -21.58
N ASN A 182 -8.02 2.39 -22.28
CA ASN A 182 -9.43 2.53 -21.92
C ASN A 182 -9.74 1.99 -20.52
N ALA A 183 -9.18 0.83 -20.17
CA ALA A 183 -9.33 0.28 -18.83
C ALA A 183 -8.70 1.19 -17.75
N ILE A 184 -7.61 1.89 -18.07
CA ILE A 184 -7.04 2.89 -17.15
C ILE A 184 -7.97 4.11 -17.07
N LYS A 185 -8.46 4.63 -18.19
CA LYS A 185 -9.40 5.77 -18.22
C LYS A 185 -10.60 5.53 -17.30
N ASP A 186 -11.23 4.36 -17.41
CA ASP A 186 -12.47 4.04 -16.70
C ASP A 186 -12.27 3.80 -15.19
N TYR A 187 -11.06 3.40 -14.77
CA TYR A 187 -10.79 2.95 -13.40
C TYR A 187 -9.72 3.75 -12.65
N ALA A 188 -9.02 4.69 -13.31
CA ALA A 188 -7.91 5.44 -12.75
C ALA A 188 -8.28 6.05 -11.39
N PHE A 189 -9.46 6.65 -11.30
CA PHE A 189 -9.88 7.44 -10.14
C PHE A 189 -10.99 6.81 -9.30
N VAL A 190 -11.28 5.51 -9.48
CA VAL A 190 -12.33 4.81 -8.72
C VAL A 190 -11.96 4.64 -7.25
N ALA A 191 -10.69 4.33 -6.96
CA ALA A 191 -10.22 4.10 -5.60
C ALA A 191 -9.64 5.37 -4.93
N SER A 192 -9.24 6.36 -5.72
CA SER A 192 -8.53 7.55 -5.25
C SER A 192 -8.60 8.67 -6.30
N PRO A 193 -8.78 9.94 -5.91
CA PRO A 193 -8.78 11.07 -6.85
C PRO A 193 -7.38 11.49 -7.29
N TYR A 194 -6.33 11.01 -6.60
CA TYR A 194 -4.94 11.39 -6.86
C TYR A 194 -4.40 10.75 -8.15
N PRO A 195 -3.35 11.35 -8.75
CA PRO A 195 -2.90 11.00 -10.10
C PRO A 195 -2.61 9.50 -10.31
N VAL A 196 -2.67 9.09 -11.58
CA VAL A 196 -2.17 7.79 -12.04
C VAL A 196 -0.97 8.00 -12.95
N ILE A 197 0.12 7.29 -12.71
CA ILE A 197 1.31 7.30 -13.55
C ILE A 197 1.33 6.03 -14.40
N ILE A 198 1.44 6.17 -15.71
CA ILE A 198 1.67 5.06 -16.63
C ILE A 198 3.16 5.03 -16.97
N THR A 199 3.85 3.95 -16.60
CA THR A 199 5.24 3.73 -17.00
C THR A 199 5.28 2.88 -18.25
N PHE A 200 5.83 3.40 -19.34
CA PHE A 200 6.07 2.61 -20.55
C PHE A 200 7.47 2.00 -20.54
N GLU A 201 7.54 0.70 -20.81
CA GLU A 201 8.74 0.08 -21.34
C GLU A 201 8.62 0.07 -22.87
N ASP A 202 9.20 1.09 -23.50
CA ASP A 202 9.01 1.40 -24.91
C ASP A 202 9.98 0.62 -25.81
N HIS A 203 9.44 -0.31 -26.60
CA HIS A 203 10.15 -1.06 -27.65
C HIS A 203 9.55 -0.80 -29.06
N ILE A 204 8.81 0.30 -29.24
CA ILE A 204 8.10 0.61 -30.49
C ILE A 204 8.90 1.57 -31.39
N THR A 205 8.57 1.60 -32.68
CA THR A 205 9.19 2.48 -33.68
C THR A 205 8.67 3.92 -33.56
N ARG A 206 9.36 4.91 -34.14
CA ARG A 206 8.91 6.32 -34.15
C ARG A 206 7.48 6.49 -34.68
N SER A 207 7.16 5.89 -35.83
CA SER A 207 5.80 5.90 -36.39
C SER A 207 4.73 5.36 -35.43
N LEU A 208 5.09 4.39 -34.59
CA LEU A 208 4.19 3.84 -33.58
C LEU A 208 4.13 4.74 -32.35
N GLN A 209 5.21 5.45 -31.99
CA GLN A 209 5.20 6.46 -30.93
C GLN A 209 4.20 7.58 -31.24
N ASP A 210 4.16 8.06 -32.48
CA ASP A 210 3.21 9.09 -32.92
C ASP A 210 1.76 8.57 -32.84
N LYS A 211 1.56 7.31 -33.26
CA LYS A 211 0.27 6.62 -33.10
C LYS A 211 -0.12 6.50 -31.62
N VAL A 212 0.82 6.23 -30.73
CA VAL A 212 0.57 6.16 -29.28
C VAL A 212 0.27 7.54 -28.71
N ALA A 213 0.98 8.59 -29.13
CA ALA A 213 0.72 9.96 -28.71
C ALA A 213 -0.72 10.37 -29.03
N LYS A 214 -1.14 10.17 -30.28
CA LYS A 214 -2.53 10.39 -30.70
C LYS A 214 -3.52 9.53 -29.92
N MET A 215 -3.18 8.27 -29.65
CA MET A 215 -4.05 7.37 -28.88
C MET A 215 -4.23 7.84 -27.43
N LEU A 216 -3.18 8.37 -26.80
CA LEU A 216 -3.24 8.93 -25.46
C LEU A 216 -4.12 10.19 -25.44
N ASP A 217 -3.99 11.06 -26.43
CA ASP A 217 -4.80 12.26 -26.57
C ASP A 217 -6.28 11.94 -26.78
N ASP A 218 -6.59 11.05 -27.73
CA ASP A 218 -7.97 10.64 -28.03
C ASP A 218 -8.66 9.99 -26.82
N ILE A 219 -7.91 9.20 -26.03
CA ILE A 219 -8.47 8.45 -24.91
C ILE A 219 -8.56 9.31 -23.66
N PHE A 220 -7.48 9.97 -23.26
CA PHE A 220 -7.41 10.67 -21.98
C PHE A 220 -7.85 12.13 -22.06
N GLY A 221 -7.67 12.81 -23.20
CA GLY A 221 -8.02 14.22 -23.34
C GLY A 221 -7.50 15.06 -22.17
N ASP A 222 -8.40 15.76 -21.49
CA ASP A 222 -8.07 16.61 -20.33
C ASP A 222 -7.51 15.85 -19.11
N MET A 223 -7.68 14.52 -19.04
CA MET A 223 -7.05 13.72 -18.00
C MET A 223 -5.54 13.62 -18.19
N LEU A 224 -5.02 13.78 -19.41
CA LEU A 224 -3.59 13.67 -19.68
C LEU A 224 -2.86 14.92 -19.18
N PHE A 225 -1.89 14.74 -18.28
CA PHE A 225 -1.03 15.82 -17.84
C PHE A 225 0.15 15.98 -18.81
N ARG A 226 0.38 17.23 -19.23
CA ARG A 226 1.50 17.62 -20.08
C ARG A 226 2.30 18.69 -19.35
N PRO A 227 3.62 18.51 -19.17
CA PRO A 227 4.46 19.58 -18.66
C PRO A 227 4.56 20.71 -19.70
N GLU A 228 4.61 21.96 -19.26
CA GLU A 228 4.94 23.08 -20.15
C GLU A 228 6.37 22.92 -20.65
N TYR A 229 6.55 22.70 -21.95
CA TYR A 229 7.82 22.29 -22.57
C TYR A 229 8.99 23.27 -22.31
N SER A 230 8.69 24.57 -22.15
CA SER A 230 9.68 25.62 -21.86
C SER A 230 10.21 25.61 -20.43
N GLN A 231 9.59 24.85 -19.51
CA GLN A 231 9.99 24.79 -18.11
C GLN A 231 10.58 23.41 -17.79
N LEU A 232 11.90 23.35 -17.84
CA LEU A 232 12.69 22.28 -17.25
C LEU A 232 12.30 22.16 -15.76
N MET A 233 11.50 21.16 -15.41
CA MET A 233 10.95 21.02 -14.06
C MET A 233 12.06 20.84 -13.02
N SER A 234 12.23 21.83 -12.13
CA SER A 234 13.12 21.75 -10.97
C SER A 234 12.55 20.88 -9.85
N GLU A 235 11.23 20.67 -9.86
CA GLU A 235 10.47 19.90 -8.87
C GLU A 235 9.24 19.25 -9.52
N PHE A 236 8.75 18.14 -8.96
CA PHE A 236 7.50 17.53 -9.43
C PHE A 236 6.28 18.25 -8.83
N PRO A 237 5.17 18.41 -9.56
CA PRO A 237 3.93 18.92 -8.97
C PRO A 237 3.44 18.00 -7.86
N SER A 238 2.57 18.51 -7.01
CA SER A 238 2.00 17.76 -5.91
C SER A 238 0.89 16.79 -6.35
N PRO A 239 0.59 15.74 -5.57
CA PRO A 239 -0.60 14.93 -5.77
C PRO A 239 -1.89 15.76 -5.84
N GLU A 240 -1.98 16.84 -5.04
CA GLU A 240 -3.14 17.74 -5.00
C GLU A 240 -3.35 18.48 -6.33
N GLU A 241 -2.30 19.09 -6.88
CA GLU A 241 -2.33 19.79 -8.17
C GLU A 241 -2.66 18.85 -9.35
N LEU A 242 -2.32 17.58 -9.19
CA LEU A 242 -2.47 16.54 -10.22
C LEU A 242 -3.73 15.68 -10.03
N LYS A 243 -4.69 16.08 -9.19
CA LYS A 243 -5.95 15.36 -9.02
C LYS A 243 -6.66 15.15 -10.36
N GLY A 244 -7.12 13.92 -10.58
CA GLY A 244 -7.79 13.52 -11.83
C GLY A 244 -6.87 13.46 -13.05
N LYS A 245 -5.54 13.56 -12.88
CA LYS A 245 -4.58 13.52 -13.99
C LYS A 245 -3.86 12.19 -14.16
N ILE A 246 -3.50 11.91 -15.40
CA ILE A 246 -2.72 10.76 -15.85
C ILE A 246 -1.38 11.28 -16.38
N LEU A 247 -0.30 10.74 -15.83
CA LEU A 247 1.08 11.12 -16.15
C LEU A 247 1.75 10.00 -16.94
N ILE A 248 2.50 10.35 -17.98
CA ILE A 248 3.32 9.40 -18.74
C ILE A 248 4.76 9.47 -18.25
N SER A 249 5.31 8.29 -17.92
CA SER A 249 6.69 8.11 -17.48
C SER A 249 7.43 7.15 -18.42
N THR A 250 8.31 7.67 -19.27
CA THR A 250 9.13 6.84 -20.17
C THR A 250 10.48 7.52 -20.46
N LYS A 251 11.35 6.83 -21.21
CA LYS A 251 12.58 7.43 -21.72
C LYS A 251 12.20 8.37 -22.86
N PRO A 252 12.75 9.60 -22.92
CA PRO A 252 12.58 10.44 -24.10
C PRO A 252 13.14 9.72 -25.34
N PRO A 253 12.52 9.90 -26.53
CA PRO A 253 13.11 9.44 -27.78
C PRO A 253 14.55 9.94 -27.91
N GLU A 254 15.43 9.13 -28.51
CA GLU A 254 16.79 9.56 -28.80
C GLU A 254 16.74 10.63 -29.92
N SER A 255 16.60 11.90 -29.53
CA SER A 255 16.92 13.06 -30.36
C SER A 255 18.37 13.43 -30.12
N ARG A 256 19.10 13.80 -31.17
CA ARG A 256 20.42 14.44 -31.09
C ARG A 256 20.33 15.53 -30.02
N GLU A 257 21.15 15.48 -28.96
CA GLU A 257 21.14 16.48 -27.89
C GLU A 257 21.46 17.84 -28.54
N MET A 258 20.44 18.67 -28.80
CA MET A 258 20.65 20.07 -29.16
C MET A 258 20.75 20.88 -27.90
N THR A 259 21.74 21.76 -27.83
CA THR A 259 21.92 22.65 -26.69
C THR A 259 20.83 23.73 -26.68
N PRO A 260 20.52 24.34 -25.51
CA PRO A 260 19.59 25.47 -25.44
C PRO A 260 19.99 26.65 -26.36
N GLU A 261 21.28 26.75 -26.68
CA GLU A 261 21.83 27.76 -27.61
C GLU A 261 21.48 27.44 -29.08
N GLU A 262 21.41 26.17 -29.46
CA GLU A 262 21.02 25.72 -30.81
C GLU A 262 19.49 25.82 -31.05
N GLU A 263 18.67 25.64 -30.01
CA GLU A 263 17.21 25.90 -30.08
C GLU A 263 16.91 27.41 -30.21
N ALA A 264 17.68 28.26 -29.53
CA ALA A 264 17.56 29.72 -29.67
C ALA A 264 17.95 30.21 -31.08
N GLN A 265 18.98 29.62 -31.70
CA GLN A 265 19.38 29.94 -33.07
C GLN A 265 18.36 29.51 -34.13
N ARG A 266 17.69 28.36 -33.94
CA ARG A 266 16.61 27.92 -34.86
C ARG A 266 15.39 28.86 -34.86
N LEU A 267 15.11 29.53 -33.74
CA LEU A 267 14.04 30.52 -33.66
C LEU A 267 14.37 31.84 -34.37
N GLU A 268 15.66 32.14 -34.56
CA GLU A 268 16.12 33.33 -35.29
C GLU A 268 16.24 33.10 -36.81
N ASP A 269 16.47 31.86 -37.26
CA ASP A 269 16.68 31.51 -38.68
C ASP A 269 15.38 31.30 -39.50
N ASN A 270 14.20 31.39 -38.89
CA ASN A 270 12.89 31.24 -39.56
C ASN A 270 12.48 32.43 -40.46
N ASN A 271 13.43 33.19 -41.01
CA ASN A 271 13.17 34.37 -41.85
C ASN A 271 13.78 34.31 -43.26
N LYS A 272 14.13 33.13 -43.81
CA LYS A 272 14.53 33.02 -45.23
C LYS A 272 14.00 31.74 -45.90
N ASP A 273 13.50 31.94 -47.12
CA ASP A 273 12.69 31.06 -47.96
C ASP A 273 13.29 29.68 -48.35
N ASP A 274 12.35 28.72 -48.48
CA ASP A 274 12.20 27.56 -49.37
C ASP A 274 13.43 26.88 -50.03
N SER A 275 13.64 25.60 -49.68
CA SER A 275 13.62 24.48 -50.65
C SER A 275 13.71 23.11 -49.97
N ASP A 276 12.69 22.28 -50.19
CA ASP A 276 12.66 20.80 -50.22
C ASP A 276 13.70 19.98 -49.42
N ASP A 277 13.33 19.62 -48.18
CA ASP A 277 13.60 18.32 -47.54
C ASP A 277 12.70 18.21 -46.28
N GLN A 278 11.40 18.00 -46.49
CA GLN A 278 10.45 17.71 -45.40
C GLN A 278 10.33 16.20 -45.22
N ASP A 279 11.13 15.64 -44.31
CA ASP A 279 10.76 14.43 -43.58
C ASP A 279 11.56 14.31 -42.27
N SER A 280 10.82 14.21 -41.15
CA SER A 280 11.12 13.40 -39.96
C SER A 280 11.79 13.95 -38.68
N ASP A 281 11.77 15.26 -38.40
CA ASP A 281 12.10 15.75 -37.04
C ASP A 281 10.90 16.30 -36.23
N ASP A 282 9.79 16.68 -36.88
CA ASP A 282 8.62 17.27 -36.20
C ASP A 282 7.71 16.22 -35.53
N ASP A 283 7.50 15.06 -36.16
CA ASP A 283 6.54 14.04 -35.69
C ASP A 283 6.90 13.44 -34.30
N THR A 284 8.19 13.29 -33.98
CA THR A 284 8.63 12.77 -32.67
C THR A 284 8.46 13.76 -31.50
N LEU A 285 8.14 15.02 -31.78
CA LEU A 285 7.96 16.06 -30.76
C LEU A 285 6.72 15.78 -29.90
N GLU A 286 5.62 15.32 -30.51
CA GLU A 286 4.36 15.08 -29.80
C GLU A 286 4.51 14.02 -28.70
N TYR A 287 5.03 12.83 -29.04
CA TYR A 287 5.25 11.77 -28.05
C TYR A 287 6.20 12.22 -26.93
N ARG A 288 7.27 12.97 -27.28
CA ARG A 288 8.21 13.54 -26.31
C ARG A 288 7.53 14.54 -25.37
N ASN A 289 6.61 15.35 -25.88
CA ASN A 289 5.89 16.38 -25.12
C ASN A 289 4.88 15.79 -24.12
N LEU A 290 4.43 14.54 -24.34
CA LEU A 290 3.57 13.84 -23.39
C LEU A 290 4.34 13.30 -22.16
N ILE A 291 5.68 13.26 -22.22
CA ILE A 291 6.51 12.66 -21.15
C ILE A 291 6.63 13.62 -19.97
N SER A 292 5.70 13.49 -19.03
CA SER A 292 5.70 14.22 -17.75
C SER A 292 6.80 13.80 -16.76
N ILE A 293 7.23 12.52 -16.80
CA ILE A 293 8.27 12.00 -15.90
C ILE A 293 9.35 11.33 -16.75
N ARG A 294 10.47 12.02 -16.92
CA ARG A 294 11.59 11.55 -17.75
C ARG A 294 12.37 10.45 -17.02
N ALA A 295 12.39 9.26 -17.62
CA ALA A 295 13.22 8.16 -17.15
C ALA A 295 14.67 8.32 -17.63
N GLY A 296 15.61 8.45 -16.69
CA GLY A 296 17.05 8.51 -16.97
C GLY A 296 17.67 7.12 -17.13
N LYS A 297 18.70 7.00 -17.97
CA LYS A 297 19.62 5.86 -17.97
C LYS A 297 20.75 6.14 -16.97
N PRO A 298 21.03 5.25 -16.01
CA PRO A 298 22.24 5.35 -15.23
C PRO A 298 23.46 5.13 -16.15
N LYS A 299 24.22 6.19 -16.47
CA LYS A 299 25.44 6.12 -17.31
C LYS A 299 26.69 6.31 -16.45
N GLY A 300 27.74 5.53 -16.71
CA GLY A 300 29.05 5.67 -16.05
C GLY A 300 29.13 5.06 -14.66
N LYS A 301 30.12 5.50 -13.86
CA LYS A 301 30.33 5.00 -12.47
C LYS A 301 29.13 5.33 -11.59
N LEU A 302 28.80 4.40 -10.71
CA LEU A 302 27.62 4.43 -9.84
C LEU A 302 27.38 5.75 -9.09
N LYS A 303 28.45 6.38 -8.60
CA LYS A 303 28.39 7.71 -7.94
C LYS A 303 27.81 8.82 -8.82
N HIS A 304 27.90 8.70 -10.15
CA HIS A 304 27.36 9.68 -11.09
C HIS A 304 25.86 9.55 -11.31
N TRP A 305 25.26 8.40 -10.95
CA TRP A 305 23.83 8.17 -11.11
C TRP A 305 23.01 8.98 -10.09
N LEU A 306 23.59 9.23 -8.93
CA LEU A 306 22.94 9.93 -7.81
C LEU A 306 23.35 11.41 -7.73
N ILE A 307 24.01 11.95 -8.76
CA ILE A 307 24.30 13.39 -8.85
C ILE A 307 22.98 14.13 -9.01
N ASP A 308 22.82 15.16 -8.19
CA ASP A 308 21.70 16.07 -8.30
C ASP A 308 21.86 16.91 -9.57
N HIS A 309 20.84 16.86 -10.42
CA HIS A 309 20.80 17.67 -11.65
C HIS A 309 20.07 18.98 -11.36
N GLU A 310 19.91 19.88 -12.32
CA GLU A 310 18.98 21.01 -12.16
C GLU A 310 17.52 20.56 -12.33
N GLN A 311 17.32 19.49 -13.10
CA GLN A 311 16.00 18.95 -13.43
C GLN A 311 15.70 17.69 -12.64
N VAL A 312 14.44 17.52 -12.24
CA VAL A 312 13.99 16.25 -11.67
C VAL A 312 13.94 15.16 -12.73
N ARG A 313 14.28 13.95 -12.31
CA ARG A 313 14.20 12.75 -13.15
C ARG A 313 13.73 11.55 -12.36
N ARG A 314 13.44 10.48 -13.09
CA ARG A 314 13.22 9.15 -12.51
C ARG A 314 14.36 8.21 -12.86
N LEU A 315 14.89 7.48 -11.89
CA LEU A 315 15.76 6.32 -12.13
C LEU A 315 15.03 5.01 -11.83
N SER A 316 15.48 3.92 -12.46
CA SER A 316 14.95 2.59 -12.20
C SER A 316 16.09 1.61 -11.95
N LEU A 317 15.99 0.84 -10.88
CA LEU A 317 16.96 -0.18 -10.48
C LEU A 317 16.21 -1.47 -10.14
N SER A 318 16.78 -2.62 -10.45
CA SER A 318 16.32 -3.88 -9.90
C SER A 318 16.57 -3.94 -8.39
N GLU A 319 15.82 -4.79 -7.69
CA GLU A 319 16.06 -5.04 -6.25
C GLU A 319 17.53 -5.38 -5.94
N GLN A 320 18.19 -6.14 -6.83
CA GLN A 320 19.56 -6.61 -6.65
C GLN A 320 20.56 -5.45 -6.79
N GLU A 321 20.37 -4.60 -7.81
CA GLU A 321 21.18 -3.41 -8.01
C GLU A 321 21.05 -2.48 -6.80
N LEU A 322 19.83 -2.23 -6.33
CA LEU A 322 19.63 -1.39 -5.14
C LEU A 322 20.33 -1.96 -3.90
N GLU A 323 20.16 -3.26 -3.64
CA GLU A 323 20.83 -3.93 -2.51
C GLU A 323 22.36 -3.77 -2.56
N ASP A 324 22.96 -3.87 -3.75
CA ASP A 324 24.40 -3.74 -3.91
C ASP A 324 24.88 -2.29 -3.76
N ILE A 325 24.11 -1.33 -4.27
CA ILE A 325 24.45 0.10 -4.21
C ILE A 325 24.26 0.64 -2.78
N ALA A 326 23.19 0.22 -2.10
CA ALA A 326 22.87 0.66 -0.74
C ALA A 326 23.96 0.31 0.28
N LYS A 327 24.75 -0.74 0.04
CA LYS A 327 25.90 -1.12 0.89
C LYS A 327 26.95 -0.01 1.02
N ASN A 328 27.12 0.83 -0.01
CA ASN A 328 28.17 1.84 -0.04
C ASN A 328 27.62 3.27 -0.20
N TYR A 329 26.39 3.43 -0.69
CA TYR A 329 25.84 4.72 -1.08
C TYR A 329 24.45 5.02 -0.48
N GLY A 330 24.10 4.42 0.66
CA GLY A 330 22.78 4.55 1.28
C GLY A 330 22.32 6.00 1.48
N THR A 331 23.16 6.86 2.06
CA THR A 331 22.83 8.28 2.29
C THR A 331 22.70 9.08 0.99
N GLN A 332 23.48 8.74 -0.04
CA GLN A 332 23.37 9.36 -1.37
C GLN A 332 22.05 8.96 -2.06
N ILE A 333 21.56 7.74 -1.83
CA ILE A 333 20.23 7.33 -2.33
C ILE A 333 19.14 8.12 -1.61
N VAL A 334 19.22 8.26 -0.28
CA VAL A 334 18.27 9.09 0.50
C VAL A 334 18.24 10.51 -0.05
N ARG A 335 19.42 11.14 -0.23
CA ARG A 335 19.51 12.48 -0.81
C ARG A 335 18.90 12.55 -2.22
N PHE A 336 19.20 11.58 -3.09
CA PHE A 336 18.63 11.54 -4.43
C PHE A 336 17.10 11.53 -4.39
N THR A 337 16.51 10.71 -3.52
CA THR A 337 15.05 10.55 -3.42
C THR A 337 14.34 11.72 -2.76
N GLN A 338 15.04 12.66 -2.11
CA GLN A 338 14.40 13.89 -1.61
C GLN A 338 13.74 14.68 -2.75
N ARG A 339 14.41 14.74 -3.92
CA ARG A 339 13.92 15.53 -5.07
C ARG A 339 13.52 14.70 -6.29
N ASN A 340 14.13 13.54 -6.47
CA ASN A 340 13.95 12.69 -7.66
C ASN A 340 13.12 11.45 -7.35
N LEU A 341 12.57 10.82 -8.39
CA LEU A 341 11.85 9.55 -8.24
C LEU A 341 12.81 8.37 -8.44
N LEU A 342 12.76 7.40 -7.52
CA LEU A 342 13.45 6.13 -7.65
C LEU A 342 12.43 4.99 -7.73
N ARG A 343 12.49 4.25 -8.84
CA ARG A 343 11.71 3.03 -9.05
C ARG A 343 12.55 1.79 -8.81
N ILE A 344 12.04 0.88 -7.99
CA ILE A 344 12.64 -0.42 -7.73
C ILE A 344 11.73 -1.50 -8.32
N TYR A 345 12.29 -2.46 -9.04
CA TYR A 345 11.52 -3.54 -9.65
C TYR A 345 12.08 -4.94 -9.34
N PRO A 346 11.23 -5.99 -9.38
CA PRO A 346 11.66 -7.36 -9.14
C PRO A 346 12.74 -7.80 -10.14
N LYS A 347 13.75 -8.55 -9.69
CA LYS A 347 14.77 -9.11 -10.57
C LYS A 347 14.18 -10.14 -11.54
N GLY A 348 14.77 -10.24 -12.73
CA GLY A 348 14.31 -11.13 -13.81
C GLY A 348 14.27 -12.62 -13.44
N THR A 349 15.01 -13.07 -12.42
CA THR A 349 14.96 -14.47 -11.95
C THR A 349 13.68 -14.81 -11.16
N ARG A 350 12.82 -13.84 -10.84
CA ARG A 350 11.51 -14.06 -10.19
C ARG A 350 10.44 -14.49 -11.20
N LEU A 351 10.70 -15.58 -11.91
CA LEU A 351 9.85 -16.11 -12.99
C LEU A 351 8.42 -16.43 -12.53
N ASN A 352 8.23 -16.79 -11.26
CA ASN A 352 6.94 -17.08 -10.65
C ASN A 352 6.16 -15.84 -10.15
N SER A 353 6.64 -14.63 -10.45
CA SER A 353 6.06 -13.38 -9.96
C SER A 353 6.05 -13.24 -8.42
N SER A 354 7.06 -13.82 -7.75
CA SER A 354 7.33 -13.53 -6.34
C SER A 354 7.77 -12.07 -6.14
N ASN A 355 7.69 -11.59 -4.90
CA ASN A 355 8.07 -10.22 -4.54
C ASN A 355 9.22 -10.22 -3.51
N TYR A 356 9.91 -9.08 -3.44
CA TYR A 356 11.06 -8.83 -2.57
C TYR A 356 10.66 -8.09 -1.28
N ASP A 357 11.57 -7.93 -0.33
CA ASP A 357 11.30 -7.12 0.89
C ASP A 357 11.23 -5.64 0.49
N PRO A 358 10.07 -4.95 0.58
CA PRO A 358 9.94 -3.57 0.13
C PRO A 358 10.78 -2.59 0.95
N MET A 359 11.22 -2.99 2.15
CA MET A 359 12.01 -2.13 3.03
C MET A 359 13.34 -1.70 2.41
N ILE A 360 13.94 -2.51 1.52
CA ILE A 360 15.19 -2.13 0.82
C ILE A 360 15.02 -0.81 0.06
N GLY A 361 13.82 -0.52 -0.44
CA GLY A 361 13.49 0.72 -1.13
C GLY A 361 13.06 1.82 -0.17
N TRP A 362 12.04 1.56 0.66
CA TRP A 362 11.43 2.60 1.49
C TRP A 362 12.38 3.19 2.54
N MET A 363 13.28 2.39 3.12
CA MET A 363 14.29 2.91 4.06
C MET A 363 15.28 3.88 3.40
N HIS A 364 15.39 3.86 2.07
CA HIS A 364 16.21 4.79 1.29
C HIS A 364 15.37 5.88 0.60
N GLY A 365 14.07 5.99 0.92
CA GLY A 365 13.16 6.99 0.36
C GLY A 365 12.65 6.69 -1.05
N ALA A 366 12.90 5.48 -1.59
CA ALA A 366 12.42 5.11 -2.92
C ALA A 366 10.89 5.10 -2.97
N GLN A 367 10.34 5.88 -3.90
CA GLN A 367 8.91 6.15 -3.99
C GLN A 367 8.16 5.05 -4.72
N MET A 368 8.73 4.53 -5.81
CA MET A 368 8.08 3.61 -6.73
C MET A 368 8.60 2.18 -6.51
N VAL A 369 8.27 1.58 -5.38
CA VAL A 369 8.64 0.19 -5.06
C VAL A 369 7.65 -0.76 -5.75
N ALA A 370 8.00 -1.22 -6.95
CA ALA A 370 7.10 -1.94 -7.86
C ALA A 370 6.95 -3.43 -7.49
N PHE A 371 5.71 -3.90 -7.44
CA PHE A 371 5.36 -5.26 -7.02
C PHE A 371 4.52 -5.98 -8.07
N ASN A 372 4.73 -7.30 -8.19
CA ASN A 372 3.86 -8.18 -8.95
C ASN A 372 2.51 -8.34 -8.21
N MET A 373 1.52 -7.56 -8.61
CA MET A 373 0.20 -7.45 -7.97
C MET A 373 -0.69 -8.71 -8.13
N GLN A 374 -0.40 -9.50 -9.16
CA GLN A 374 -1.00 -10.81 -9.44
C GLN A 374 -0.40 -11.94 -8.60
N GLY A 375 0.75 -11.68 -7.95
CA GLY A 375 1.44 -12.63 -7.09
C GLY A 375 0.69 -12.91 -5.79
N ARG A 376 1.35 -13.67 -4.91
CA ARG A 376 0.90 -13.90 -3.53
C ARG A 376 2.11 -13.84 -2.61
N GLY A 377 1.84 -13.75 -1.32
CA GLY A 377 2.83 -13.99 -0.29
C GLY A 377 2.98 -12.85 0.68
N HIS A 378 3.93 -13.06 1.59
CA HIS A 378 4.11 -12.22 2.75
C HIS A 378 4.45 -10.76 2.39
N PHE A 379 5.43 -10.53 1.51
CA PHE A 379 5.82 -9.15 1.16
C PHE A 379 4.74 -8.40 0.38
N LEU A 380 3.90 -9.06 -0.42
CA LEU A 380 2.75 -8.40 -1.04
C LEU A 380 1.78 -7.89 0.02
N SER A 381 1.63 -8.64 1.12
CA SER A 381 0.78 -8.27 2.25
C SER A 381 1.36 -7.10 3.04
N VAL A 382 2.68 -7.03 3.18
CA VAL A 382 3.41 -5.90 3.76
C VAL A 382 3.22 -4.65 2.90
N MET A 383 3.33 -4.79 1.59
CA MET A 383 3.10 -3.71 0.62
C MET A 383 1.66 -3.19 0.65
N GLU A 384 0.68 -4.09 0.59
CA GLU A 384 -0.74 -3.73 0.77
C GLU A 384 -1.00 -3.07 2.14
N GLY A 385 -0.29 -3.49 3.19
CA GLY A 385 -0.34 -2.88 4.51
C GLY A 385 0.11 -1.42 4.53
N MET A 386 1.30 -1.14 3.96
CA MET A 386 1.84 0.22 3.85
C MET A 386 0.85 1.17 3.16
N PHE A 387 0.27 0.75 2.04
CA PHE A 387 -0.65 1.57 1.26
C PHE A 387 -2.10 1.57 1.76
N ARG A 388 -2.38 0.98 2.92
CA ARG A 388 -3.60 1.30 3.69
C ARG A 388 -3.46 2.60 4.46
N ALA A 389 -2.23 3.08 4.64
CA ALA A 389 -1.99 4.39 5.22
C ALA A 389 -2.69 5.49 4.41
N ASN A 390 -2.98 6.61 5.06
CA ASN A 390 -3.54 7.82 4.46
C ASN A 390 -4.84 7.54 3.69
N GLY A 391 -5.78 6.88 4.37
CA GLY A 391 -7.08 6.50 3.80
C GLY A 391 -7.02 5.53 2.61
N GLY A 392 -5.89 4.87 2.39
CA GLY A 392 -5.76 3.93 1.27
C GLY A 392 -5.66 4.58 -0.12
N CYS A 393 -5.34 5.87 -0.18
CA CYS A 393 -5.42 6.64 -1.43
C CYS A 393 -4.28 6.35 -2.43
N GLY A 394 -3.32 5.49 -2.05
CA GLY A 394 -2.19 5.08 -2.88
C GLY A 394 -0.98 6.01 -2.85
N TYR A 395 -1.04 7.09 -2.07
CA TYR A 395 0.04 8.03 -1.79
C TYR A 395 0.26 8.17 -0.28
N VAL A 396 1.47 7.91 0.18
CA VAL A 396 1.84 7.97 1.61
C VAL A 396 3.02 8.93 1.75
N LYS A 397 2.85 10.06 2.44
CA LYS A 397 3.93 11.03 2.64
C LYS A 397 5.12 10.33 3.32
N LYS A 398 6.31 10.55 2.79
CA LYS A 398 7.54 10.06 3.42
C LYS A 398 7.71 10.74 4.78
N PRO A 399 8.23 10.02 5.79
CA PRO A 399 8.54 10.64 7.06
C PRO A 399 9.62 11.70 6.91
N ASP A 400 9.56 12.72 7.78
CA ASP A 400 10.47 13.87 7.76
C ASP A 400 11.95 13.45 7.87
N ILE A 401 12.24 12.31 8.52
CA ILE A 401 13.60 11.74 8.58
C ILE A 401 14.19 11.43 7.19
N LEU A 402 13.35 11.15 6.18
CA LEU A 402 13.76 10.91 4.79
C LEU A 402 13.68 12.17 3.92
N LEU A 403 13.18 13.28 4.45
CA LEU A 403 12.97 14.54 3.73
C LEU A 403 13.93 15.64 4.21
N ASN A 404 14.21 15.68 5.51
CA ASN A 404 15.00 16.75 6.12
C ASN A 404 16.51 16.55 5.91
N VAL A 405 17.21 17.67 5.82
CA VAL A 405 18.66 17.76 5.81
C VAL A 405 19.08 18.41 7.12
N GLY A 406 19.86 17.70 7.93
CA GLY A 406 20.35 18.20 9.21
C GLY A 406 21.54 19.16 9.07
N PRO A 407 22.08 19.64 10.20
CA PRO A 407 23.32 20.42 10.22
C PRO A 407 24.45 19.74 9.45
N ASN A 408 25.34 20.52 8.83
CA ASN A 408 26.45 20.00 8.02
C ASN A 408 26.02 19.13 6.82
N ASN A 409 24.80 19.33 6.32
CA ASN A 409 24.28 18.60 5.16
C ASN A 409 24.16 17.09 5.43
N GLU A 410 23.86 16.69 6.67
CA GLU A 410 23.61 15.29 7.02
C GLU A 410 22.21 14.85 6.60
N VAL A 411 22.07 13.58 6.23
CA VAL A 411 20.78 12.95 5.90
C VAL A 411 20.69 11.61 6.63
N PHE A 412 19.49 11.05 6.70
CA PHE A 412 19.29 9.74 7.30
C PHE A 412 20.22 8.67 6.71
N ASP A 413 20.98 7.99 7.58
CA ASP A 413 21.72 6.78 7.26
C ASP A 413 20.93 5.55 7.74
N PRO A 414 20.38 4.74 6.81
CA PRO A 414 19.59 3.57 7.16
C PRO A 414 20.36 2.46 7.90
N ARG A 415 21.70 2.56 7.98
CA ARG A 415 22.56 1.59 8.67
C ARG A 415 23.09 2.11 10.01
N ALA A 416 22.92 3.40 10.30
CA ALA A 416 23.36 3.95 11.57
C ALA A 416 22.57 3.32 12.72
N SER A 417 23.24 3.02 13.82
CA SER A 417 22.56 2.67 15.07
C SER A 417 21.82 3.90 15.59
N ARG A 418 20.57 3.70 16.02
CA ARG A 418 19.70 4.77 16.50
C ARG A 418 19.13 4.39 17.85
N THR A 419 18.82 5.41 18.64
CA THR A 419 18.10 5.23 19.90
C THR A 419 16.64 4.91 19.63
N ILE A 420 16.01 4.24 20.60
CA ILE A 420 14.57 3.96 20.56
C ILE A 420 13.82 5.30 20.60
N GLN A 421 12.98 5.53 19.60
CA GLN A 421 12.14 6.72 19.49
C GLN A 421 10.76 6.50 20.08
N LYS A 422 10.19 5.30 19.89
CA LYS A 422 8.84 4.97 20.35
C LYS A 422 8.79 3.50 20.78
N THR A 423 8.02 3.19 21.80
CA THR A 423 7.77 1.80 22.20
C THR A 423 6.30 1.47 21.97
N LEU A 424 6.02 0.52 21.07
CA LEU A 424 4.67 0.05 20.79
C LEU A 424 4.36 -1.17 21.65
N GLN A 425 3.29 -1.10 22.44
CA GLN A 425 2.68 -2.25 23.08
C GLN A 425 1.45 -2.69 22.28
N VAL A 426 1.34 -3.99 22.02
CA VAL A 426 0.22 -4.62 21.33
C VAL A 426 -0.38 -5.67 22.25
N LEU A 427 -1.60 -5.43 22.75
CA LEU A 427 -2.35 -6.38 23.56
C LEU A 427 -3.43 -7.04 22.72
N VAL A 428 -3.31 -8.35 22.51
CA VAL A 428 -4.30 -9.15 21.78
C VAL A 428 -5.28 -9.74 22.80
N TYR A 429 -6.49 -9.17 22.87
CA TYR A 429 -7.53 -9.65 23.78
C TYR A 429 -8.12 -10.96 23.28
N MET A 430 -8.73 -10.94 22.10
CA MET A 430 -9.51 -12.05 21.58
C MET A 430 -9.70 -11.98 20.07
N GLY A 431 -10.25 -13.05 19.51
CA GLY A 431 -10.69 -13.11 18.12
C GLY A 431 -12.10 -13.63 17.98
N ASP A 432 -12.81 -13.17 16.94
CA ASP A 432 -14.15 -13.66 16.61
C ASP A 432 -14.39 -13.66 15.10
N GLY A 433 -15.42 -14.39 14.65
CA GLY A 433 -15.98 -14.31 13.31
C GLY A 433 -15.72 -15.51 12.41
N TRP A 434 -14.77 -16.39 12.77
CA TRP A 434 -14.44 -17.56 11.93
C TRP A 434 -15.63 -18.49 11.71
N ARG A 435 -16.46 -18.73 12.74
CA ARG A 435 -17.65 -19.59 12.63
C ARG A 435 -18.71 -19.09 11.63
N PHE A 436 -18.68 -17.81 11.26
CA PHE A 436 -19.62 -17.22 10.31
C PHE A 436 -19.10 -17.26 8.87
N ASP A 437 -17.78 -17.20 8.71
CA ASP A 437 -17.13 -17.16 7.39
C ASP A 437 -16.69 -18.55 6.92
N PHE A 438 -16.50 -19.51 7.84
CA PHE A 438 -16.01 -20.84 7.56
C PHE A 438 -16.99 -21.93 8.01
N ARG A 439 -16.93 -23.06 7.31
CA ARG A 439 -17.64 -24.28 7.76
C ARG A 439 -16.99 -24.79 9.04
N HIS A 440 -17.79 -25.44 9.89
CA HIS A 440 -17.30 -25.95 11.17
C HIS A 440 -16.19 -27.01 11.04
N THR A 441 -16.01 -27.64 9.87
CA THR A 441 -14.90 -28.59 9.60
C THR A 441 -13.82 -27.99 8.69
N HIS A 442 -13.70 -26.67 8.62
CA HIS A 442 -12.77 -26.02 7.70
C HIS A 442 -11.31 -26.20 8.13
N PHE A 443 -11.06 -26.08 9.43
CA PHE A 443 -9.73 -26.15 10.02
C PHE A 443 -9.43 -27.57 10.53
N ASP A 444 -10.29 -28.14 11.38
CA ASP A 444 -10.19 -29.53 11.81
C ASP A 444 -11.50 -30.29 11.48
N PHE A 445 -11.37 -31.55 11.09
CA PHE A 445 -12.47 -32.47 10.83
C PHE A 445 -13.14 -33.00 12.11
N TYR A 446 -12.43 -32.98 13.24
CA TYR A 446 -12.80 -33.71 14.46
C TYR A 446 -13.02 -32.82 15.69
N SER A 447 -12.61 -31.55 15.64
CA SER A 447 -12.86 -30.57 16.69
C SER A 447 -12.85 -29.12 16.16
N PRO A 448 -13.19 -28.12 16.99
CA PRO A 448 -12.99 -26.72 16.65
C PRO A 448 -11.49 -26.38 16.48
N PRO A 449 -11.16 -25.18 15.95
CA PRO A 449 -9.78 -24.82 15.63
C PRO A 449 -8.91 -24.47 16.84
N ASP A 450 -7.60 -24.72 16.68
CA ASP A 450 -6.55 -24.39 17.66
C ASP A 450 -5.80 -23.11 17.25
N PHE A 451 -6.30 -21.93 17.63
CA PHE A 451 -5.77 -20.68 17.12
C PHE A 451 -4.58 -20.12 17.91
N GLN A 452 -3.59 -19.63 17.17
CA GLN A 452 -2.48 -18.83 17.68
C GLN A 452 -2.26 -17.57 16.84
N VAL A 453 -1.95 -16.45 17.51
CA VAL A 453 -1.63 -15.19 16.86
C VAL A 453 -0.13 -14.95 16.84
N GLN A 454 0.42 -14.68 15.66
CA GLN A 454 1.74 -14.12 15.43
C GLN A 454 1.63 -12.60 15.30
N VAL A 455 2.44 -11.87 16.05
CA VAL A 455 2.57 -10.41 15.99
C VAL A 455 4.02 -10.06 15.64
N SER A 456 4.23 -9.35 14.53
CA SER A 456 5.56 -9.06 13.99
C SER A 456 5.70 -7.61 13.55
N ILE A 457 6.91 -7.07 13.65
CA ILE A 457 7.28 -5.76 13.10
C ILE A 457 8.12 -5.96 11.84
N HIS A 458 7.70 -5.32 10.76
CA HIS A 458 8.51 -5.07 9.57
C HIS A 458 8.95 -3.61 9.60
N GLY A 459 10.14 -3.31 9.11
CA GLY A 459 10.71 -1.98 9.20
C GLY A 459 12.21 -2.03 8.95
N VAL A 460 12.91 -1.02 9.47
CA VAL A 460 14.38 -1.02 9.49
C VAL A 460 14.91 -2.27 10.22
N PRO A 461 16.11 -2.77 9.89
CA PRO A 461 16.62 -4.03 10.46
C PRO A 461 16.62 -4.07 12.00
N ALA A 462 16.88 -2.94 12.66
CA ALA A 462 16.91 -2.83 14.12
C ALA A 462 15.54 -3.04 14.79
N ASP A 463 14.44 -2.78 14.08
CA ASP A 463 13.07 -2.82 14.62
C ASP A 463 12.39 -4.17 14.36
N LYS A 464 12.99 -5.04 13.52
CA LYS A 464 12.39 -6.32 13.12
C LYS A 464 12.28 -7.25 14.34
N GLY A 465 11.08 -7.79 14.57
CA GLY A 465 10.82 -8.74 15.64
C GLY A 465 9.54 -9.53 15.42
N SER A 466 9.43 -10.72 16.00
CA SER A 466 8.22 -11.55 15.93
C SER A 466 7.96 -12.22 17.27
N LYS A 467 6.72 -12.15 17.73
CA LYS A 467 6.22 -12.77 18.97
C LYS A 467 4.93 -13.54 18.66
N HIS A 468 4.56 -14.47 19.54
CA HIS A 468 3.37 -15.30 19.35
C HIS A 468 2.64 -15.45 20.69
N THR A 469 1.31 -15.54 20.63
CA THR A 469 0.49 -15.89 21.79
C THR A 469 0.66 -17.37 22.15
N ARG A 470 0.11 -17.80 23.29
CA ARG A 470 -0.23 -19.22 23.46
C ARG A 470 -1.27 -19.66 22.43
N THR A 471 -1.34 -20.96 22.18
CA THR A 471 -2.43 -21.57 21.41
C THR A 471 -3.66 -21.69 22.30
N ILE A 472 -4.83 -21.32 21.79
CA ILE A 472 -6.11 -21.62 22.43
C ILE A 472 -6.74 -22.76 21.65
N GLU A 473 -6.91 -23.90 22.32
CA GLU A 473 -7.35 -25.16 21.72
C GLU A 473 -8.89 -25.26 21.69
N ASP A 474 -9.42 -25.92 20.66
CA ASP A 474 -10.83 -26.28 20.50
C ASP A 474 -11.83 -25.09 20.69
N ASP A 475 -11.48 -23.87 20.26
CA ASP A 475 -12.35 -22.69 20.40
C ASP A 475 -12.43 -21.79 19.15
N TRP A 476 -13.66 -21.47 18.75
CA TRP A 476 -13.95 -20.51 17.67
C TRP A 476 -13.85 -19.04 18.10
N ILE A 477 -13.78 -18.78 19.41
CA ILE A 477 -13.75 -17.44 20.02
C ILE A 477 -12.58 -17.35 21.01
N PRO A 478 -11.34 -17.52 20.54
CA PRO A 478 -10.18 -17.55 21.42
C PRO A 478 -10.00 -16.24 22.17
N VAL A 479 -9.75 -16.32 23.48
CA VAL A 479 -9.36 -15.20 24.35
C VAL A 479 -7.91 -15.45 24.81
N TRP A 480 -6.99 -14.64 24.28
CA TRP A 480 -5.56 -14.73 24.60
C TRP A 480 -5.19 -13.85 25.79
N ASN A 481 -5.59 -12.57 25.73
CA ASN A 481 -5.21 -11.53 26.69
C ASN A 481 -3.69 -11.47 26.91
N GLU A 482 -2.94 -11.35 25.82
CA GLU A 482 -1.46 -11.33 25.84
C GLU A 482 -0.90 -10.06 25.22
N ALA A 483 0.03 -9.42 25.92
CA ALA A 483 0.68 -8.17 25.52
C ALA A 483 2.10 -8.39 25.00
N PHE A 484 2.46 -7.64 23.97
CA PHE A 484 3.76 -7.68 23.32
C PHE A 484 4.34 -6.28 23.19
N ILE A 485 5.59 -6.09 23.64
CA ILE A 485 6.30 -4.80 23.56
C ILE A 485 7.32 -4.83 22.42
N PHE A 486 7.34 -3.77 21.62
CA PHE A 486 8.26 -3.56 20.50
C PHE A 486 8.90 -2.17 20.60
N PRO A 487 10.19 -2.06 20.97
CA PRO A 487 10.93 -0.82 20.88
C PRO A 487 11.26 -0.52 19.41
N LEU A 488 11.01 0.71 18.96
CA LEU A 488 11.15 1.14 17.57
C LEU A 488 12.11 2.33 17.47
N THR A 489 13.12 2.19 16.62
CA THR A 489 14.11 3.23 16.31
C THR A 489 13.68 4.12 15.15
N VAL A 490 12.82 3.61 14.25
CA VAL A 490 12.23 4.36 13.14
C VAL A 490 10.74 3.98 13.00
N PRO A 491 9.88 4.36 13.98
CA PRO A 491 8.48 3.95 14.03
C PRO A 491 7.68 4.38 12.79
N GLU A 492 8.10 5.43 12.09
CA GLU A 492 7.44 5.95 10.89
C GLU A 492 7.56 5.05 9.67
N LEU A 493 8.54 4.15 9.66
CA LEU A 493 8.71 3.11 8.63
C LEU A 493 8.32 1.71 9.12
N ALA A 494 7.86 1.60 10.37
CA ALA A 494 7.46 0.33 10.94
C ALA A 494 6.03 -0.07 10.53
N LEU A 495 5.86 -1.35 10.21
CA LEU A 495 4.58 -1.97 9.86
C LEU A 495 4.32 -3.13 10.83
N LEU A 496 3.18 -3.08 11.49
CA LEU A 496 2.68 -4.15 12.34
C LEU A 496 2.00 -5.21 11.49
N TYR A 497 2.54 -6.42 11.48
CA TYR A 497 1.96 -7.58 10.82
C TYR A 497 1.38 -8.54 11.84
N ILE A 498 0.10 -8.87 11.70
CA ILE A 498 -0.59 -9.82 12.58
C ILE A 498 -1.08 -10.97 11.70
N LYS A 499 -0.78 -12.20 12.10
CA LYS A 499 -1.21 -13.42 11.41
C LYS A 499 -1.80 -14.40 12.40
N VAL A 500 -2.96 -14.95 12.09
CA VAL A 500 -3.57 -16.04 12.85
C VAL A 500 -3.35 -17.34 12.08
N VAL A 501 -2.86 -18.33 12.79
CA VAL A 501 -2.72 -19.71 12.29
C VAL A 501 -3.54 -20.64 13.16
N GLU A 502 -4.06 -21.68 12.54
CA GLU A 502 -4.49 -22.87 13.28
C GLU A 502 -3.28 -23.81 13.43
N ARG A 503 -3.10 -24.37 14.62
CA ARG A 503 -1.94 -25.18 14.99
C ARG A 503 -2.25 -26.68 14.95
N ASP A 504 -2.12 -27.28 13.77
CA ASP A 504 -2.12 -28.75 13.67
C ASP A 504 -0.81 -29.39 14.21
N TYR A 505 -0.94 -30.51 14.95
CA TYR A 505 0.13 -31.41 15.37
C TYR A 505 0.93 -32.00 14.20
N SER A 506 0.35 -32.06 12.99
CA SER A 506 1.03 -32.50 11.77
C SER A 506 2.16 -31.55 11.31
N GLY A 507 2.21 -30.33 11.84
CA GLY A 507 3.17 -29.28 11.50
C GLY A 507 2.80 -28.42 10.29
N ASN A 508 1.74 -28.77 9.56
CA ASN A 508 1.17 -27.94 8.50
C ASN A 508 0.05 -27.06 9.05
N HIS A 509 0.42 -25.87 9.51
CA HIS A 509 -0.52 -24.94 10.12
C HIS A 509 -1.46 -24.30 9.09
N ASP A 510 -2.76 -24.39 9.35
CA ASP A 510 -3.76 -23.76 8.51
C ASP A 510 -3.80 -22.24 8.72
N PHE A 511 -4.24 -21.53 7.68
CA PHE A 511 -4.22 -20.07 7.68
C PHE A 511 -5.56 -19.51 8.17
N GLY A 512 -5.55 -18.93 9.37
CA GLY A 512 -6.73 -18.30 9.97
C GLY A 512 -6.99 -16.87 9.49
N GLY A 513 -5.94 -16.13 9.10
CA GLY A 513 -6.07 -14.77 8.61
C GLY A 513 -4.82 -13.93 8.79
N GLN A 514 -4.76 -12.76 8.17
CA GLN A 514 -3.67 -11.81 8.38
C GLN A 514 -4.12 -10.35 8.24
N THR A 515 -3.32 -9.43 8.76
CA THR A 515 -3.39 -8.00 8.47
C THR A 515 -2.00 -7.39 8.56
N CYS A 516 -1.78 -6.29 7.84
CA CYS A 516 -0.61 -5.45 7.99
C CYS A 516 -1.07 -3.99 8.14
N LEU A 517 -0.52 -3.28 9.11
CA LEU A 517 -0.93 -1.94 9.52
C LEU A 517 0.30 -1.04 9.68
N PRO A 518 0.30 0.20 9.16
CA PRO A 518 1.36 1.17 9.40
C PRO A 518 1.36 1.62 10.86
N VAL A 519 2.49 1.43 11.56
CA VAL A 519 2.58 1.74 13.01
C VAL A 519 2.35 3.23 13.27
N SER A 520 2.85 4.09 12.39
CA SER A 520 2.68 5.55 12.49
C SER A 520 1.23 6.03 12.39
N GLN A 521 0.31 5.20 11.88
CA GLN A 521 -1.11 5.54 11.77
C GLN A 521 -2.02 4.63 12.58
N LEU A 522 -1.45 3.84 13.50
CA LEU A 522 -2.28 3.11 14.45
C LEU A 522 -2.93 4.09 15.41
N ARG A 523 -4.26 4.04 15.48
CA ARG A 523 -5.02 4.71 16.53
C ARG A 523 -4.78 3.99 17.87
N PRO A 524 -4.47 4.68 18.96
CA PRO A 524 -4.27 4.07 20.27
C PRO A 524 -5.58 3.50 20.84
N GLY A 525 -5.49 2.77 21.95
CA GLY A 525 -6.64 2.14 22.62
C GLY A 525 -7.11 0.84 21.96
N ILE A 526 -8.31 0.37 22.33
CA ILE A 526 -8.89 -0.90 21.86
C ILE A 526 -9.52 -0.74 20.49
N ARG A 527 -9.04 -1.49 19.49
CA ARG A 527 -9.48 -1.43 18.10
C ARG A 527 -9.92 -2.79 17.55
N ALA A 528 -10.93 -2.77 16.67
CA ALA A 528 -11.38 -3.93 15.90
C ALA A 528 -10.52 -4.12 14.64
N VAL A 529 -9.69 -5.16 14.64
CA VAL A 529 -8.75 -5.45 13.56
C VAL A 529 -9.29 -6.56 12.67
N ARG A 530 -9.93 -6.19 11.55
CA ARG A 530 -10.42 -7.16 10.55
C ARG A 530 -9.27 -7.88 9.85
N LEU A 531 -9.44 -9.19 9.69
CA LEU A 531 -8.45 -10.04 9.03
C LEU A 531 -8.76 -10.23 7.54
N ARG A 532 -7.71 -10.58 6.80
CA ARG A 532 -7.73 -10.82 5.35
C ARG A 532 -7.29 -12.24 5.03
N ASN A 533 -7.76 -12.74 3.90
CA ASN A 533 -7.34 -14.02 3.35
C ASN A 533 -5.94 -13.94 2.70
N ARG A 534 -5.41 -15.06 2.20
CA ARG A 534 -4.11 -15.14 1.51
C ARG A 534 -3.98 -14.29 0.23
N LYS A 535 -5.10 -13.77 -0.31
CA LYS A 535 -5.15 -12.89 -1.48
C LYS A 535 -5.24 -11.40 -1.12
N GLY A 536 -5.27 -11.08 0.19
CA GLY A 536 -5.45 -9.72 0.69
C GLY A 536 -6.92 -9.26 0.77
N GLU A 537 -7.89 -10.14 0.47
CA GLU A 537 -9.32 -9.81 0.53
C GLU A 537 -9.81 -9.87 1.97
N LEU A 538 -10.62 -8.89 2.40
CA LEU A 538 -11.19 -8.85 3.75
C LEU A 538 -12.12 -10.05 3.99
N TYR A 539 -11.97 -10.70 5.14
CA TYR A 539 -13.01 -11.57 5.66
C TYR A 539 -14.22 -10.75 6.08
N LYS A 540 -15.42 -11.33 5.97
CA LYS A 540 -16.68 -10.62 6.25
C LYS A 540 -16.82 -10.38 7.75
N SER A 541 -16.55 -11.41 8.54
CA SER A 541 -16.83 -11.41 9.98
C SER A 541 -15.55 -11.46 10.82
N VAL A 542 -14.49 -12.11 10.33
CA VAL A 542 -13.27 -12.39 11.11
C VAL A 542 -12.53 -11.12 11.52
N ARG A 543 -12.31 -10.96 12.83
CA ARG A 543 -11.59 -9.83 13.42
C ARG A 543 -10.92 -10.22 14.73
N LEU A 544 -9.92 -9.43 15.11
CA LEU A 544 -9.30 -9.45 16.43
C LEU A 544 -9.69 -8.20 17.20
N LEU A 545 -9.81 -8.30 18.52
CA LEU A 545 -9.86 -7.15 19.41
C LEU A 545 -8.46 -6.92 19.96
N VAL A 546 -7.85 -5.79 19.61
CA VAL A 546 -6.44 -5.51 19.90
C VAL A 546 -6.32 -4.10 20.47
N GLN A 547 -5.54 -3.94 21.54
CA GLN A 547 -5.17 -2.63 22.06
C GLN A 547 -3.76 -2.24 21.60
N PHE A 548 -3.63 -0.99 21.19
CA PHE A 548 -2.37 -0.36 20.81
C PHE A 548 -2.05 0.75 21.80
N ASP A 549 -0.93 0.62 22.51
CA ASP A 549 -0.43 1.68 23.38
C ASP A 549 0.96 2.10 22.93
N PHE A 550 1.20 3.40 22.95
CA PHE A 550 2.50 3.98 22.69
C PHE A 550 3.10 4.47 23.98
N LEU A 551 4.05 3.70 24.52
CA LEU A 551 4.69 4.03 25.78
C LEU A 551 5.67 5.19 25.56
N HIS A 552 5.57 6.22 26.40
CA HIS A 552 6.57 7.27 26.47
C HIS A 552 7.83 6.70 27.12
N ASN A 553 8.98 6.90 26.46
CA ASN A 553 10.28 6.51 26.98
C ASN A 553 10.77 7.47 28.07
#